data_AF-A0A3P6LMU5-F1
#
_entry.id   AF-A0A3P6LMU5-F1
#
_cell.length_a   1.000
_cell.length_b   1.000
_cell.length_c   1.000
_cell.angle_alpha   90.00
_cell.angle_beta   90.00
_cell.angle_gamma   90.00
#
_symmetry.space_group_name_H-M   'P 1'
#
loop_
_entity.id
_entity.type
_entity.pdbx_description
1 polymer ?
#
loop_
_entity_poly.entity_id
_entity_poly.type
_entity_poly.pdbx_seq_one_letter_code
_entity_poly.pdbx_strand_id
1 'polypeptide(L)'
;MAVDIAMFGRMLAKKPGFNVEAACQVAHAFGVSETIVENDFFTAVDDLRQASEDAGAGHVDETGFGSALFYTYICIDKDLLVENLGGDEALANQTIRAFTEAALKVSPTGKQNSFASRAYASWALAEKGTDQPRSLAAAFYEPINGTRQLEVAVQRITTLRENMNTVYEQKTDYASFDVMNKQGSMKDVLDFICA
;
A
#
# COMPACT_ATOMS: atom_id res chain seq x y z
N MET A 1 -21.68 -5.54 13.29
CA MET A 1 -20.66 -6.24 12.46
C MET A 1 -19.30 -5.69 12.86
N ALA A 2 -18.23 -6.49 12.89
CA ALA A 2 -16.88 -5.93 13.07
C ALA A 2 -16.42 -5.29 11.75
N VAL A 3 -15.72 -4.15 11.83
CA VAL A 3 -15.38 -3.33 10.65
C VAL A 3 -14.40 -4.03 9.71
N ASP A 4 -13.48 -4.83 10.26
CA ASP A 4 -12.53 -5.65 9.51
C ASP A 4 -13.25 -6.72 8.66
N ILE A 5 -14.25 -7.39 9.24
CA ILE A 5 -15.10 -8.35 8.52
C ILE A 5 -15.94 -7.65 7.44
N ALA A 6 -16.47 -6.45 7.73
CA ALA A 6 -17.24 -5.68 6.76
C ALA A 6 -16.40 -5.23 5.56
N MET A 7 -15.12 -4.92 5.80
CA MET A 7 -14.19 -4.53 4.73
C MET A 7 -13.66 -5.73 3.95
N PHE A 8 -13.18 -6.77 4.63
CA PHE A 8 -12.39 -7.84 4.01
C PHE A 8 -13.16 -9.15 3.84
N GLY A 9 -14.44 -9.16 4.21
CA GLY A 9 -15.31 -10.30 4.08
C GLY A 9 -15.03 -11.41 5.08
N ARG A 10 -15.84 -12.47 4.97
CA ARG A 10 -15.70 -13.70 5.76
C ARG A 10 -16.30 -14.87 5.01
N MET A 11 -15.56 -15.99 4.99
CA MET A 11 -16.04 -17.25 4.44
C MET A 11 -16.10 -18.33 5.53
N LEU A 12 -17.28 -18.92 5.72
CA LEU A 12 -17.54 -20.04 6.63
C LEU A 12 -18.17 -21.20 5.88
N ALA A 13 -17.35 -22.15 5.43
CA ALA A 13 -17.80 -23.27 4.59
C ALA A 13 -18.98 -24.07 5.16
N LYS A 14 -19.00 -24.32 6.48
CA LYS A 14 -20.08 -25.07 7.15
C LYS A 14 -21.33 -24.24 7.48
N LYS A 15 -21.25 -22.91 7.35
CA LYS A 15 -22.31 -21.97 7.73
C LYS A 15 -22.38 -20.80 6.73
N PRO A 16 -22.70 -21.07 5.46
CA PRO A 16 -22.61 -20.06 4.39
C PRO A 16 -23.54 -18.86 4.60
N GLY A 17 -24.65 -19.00 5.34
CA GLY A 17 -25.53 -17.88 5.70
C GLY A 17 -24.90 -16.82 6.61
N PHE A 18 -23.67 -17.05 7.09
CA PHE A 18 -22.87 -16.07 7.84
C PHE A 18 -21.68 -15.55 7.02
N ASN A 19 -21.62 -15.85 5.72
CA ASN A 19 -20.61 -15.25 4.85
C ASN A 19 -20.87 -13.75 4.71
N VAL A 20 -19.80 -12.99 4.51
CA VAL A 20 -19.84 -11.55 4.28
C VAL A 20 -19.00 -11.29 3.05
N GLU A 21 -19.56 -10.59 2.07
CA GLU A 21 -18.83 -10.17 0.87
C GLU A 21 -17.88 -9.02 1.23
N ALA A 22 -16.69 -9.00 0.64
CA ALA A 22 -15.68 -8.00 0.95
C ALA A 22 -15.99 -6.68 0.22
N ALA A 23 -16.07 -5.57 0.96
CA ALA A 23 -16.22 -4.23 0.40
C ALA A 23 -14.88 -3.60 -0.04
N CYS A 24 -13.75 -4.17 0.34
CA CYS A 24 -12.42 -3.62 0.10
C CYS A 24 -11.54 -4.61 -0.67
N GLN A 25 -10.91 -4.10 -1.73
CA GLN A 25 -9.92 -4.82 -2.54
C GLN A 25 -8.56 -4.15 -2.35
N VAL A 26 -7.55 -4.95 -1.96
CA VAL A 26 -6.18 -4.48 -1.79
C VAL A 26 -5.29 -5.26 -2.76
N ALA A 27 -4.67 -4.57 -3.70
CA ALA A 27 -3.73 -5.19 -4.62
C ALA A 27 -2.39 -5.47 -3.91
N HIS A 28 -1.66 -6.48 -4.40
CA HIS A 28 -0.27 -6.67 -4.01
C HIS A 28 0.56 -5.45 -4.41
N ALA A 29 1.31 -4.90 -3.47
CA ALA A 29 2.25 -3.82 -3.77
C ALA A 29 3.43 -4.37 -4.59
N PHE A 30 3.88 -3.59 -5.58
CA PHE A 30 5.03 -3.93 -6.41
C PHE A 30 5.92 -2.71 -6.64
N GLY A 31 7.21 -2.96 -6.86
CA GLY A 31 8.19 -1.90 -7.17
C GLY A 31 7.94 -1.32 -8.55
N VAL A 32 7.99 0.01 -8.69
CA VAL A 32 7.78 0.71 -9.97
C VAL A 32 9.02 0.73 -10.87
N SER A 33 10.14 0.21 -10.36
CA SER A 33 11.45 0.15 -11.00
C SER A 33 12.02 -1.26 -10.90
N GLU A 34 12.97 -1.58 -11.78
CA GLU A 34 13.78 -2.78 -11.61
C GLU A 34 14.56 -2.66 -10.29
N THR A 35 14.43 -3.67 -9.44
CA THR A 35 15.11 -3.75 -8.15
C THR A 35 15.92 -5.02 -8.11
N ILE A 36 17.20 -4.88 -7.80
CA ILE A 36 18.11 -6.00 -7.59
C ILE A 36 17.96 -6.46 -6.15
N VAL A 37 17.86 -7.77 -5.94
CA VAL A 37 17.99 -8.36 -4.61
C VAL A 37 19.48 -8.48 -4.30
N GLU A 38 19.92 -7.79 -3.26
CA GLU A 38 21.29 -7.85 -2.75
C GLU A 38 21.38 -8.91 -1.66
N ASN A 39 22.49 -9.64 -1.62
CA ASN A 39 22.77 -10.63 -0.58
C ASN A 39 23.60 -10.01 0.53
N ASP A 40 23.03 -9.97 1.74
CA ASP A 40 23.72 -9.55 2.96
C ASP A 40 24.32 -10.78 3.66
N PHE A 41 25.66 -10.89 3.64
CA PHE A 41 26.39 -11.96 4.32
C PHE A 41 26.66 -11.57 5.78
N PHE A 42 26.20 -12.40 6.72
CA PHE A 42 26.40 -12.14 8.14
C PHE A 42 26.96 -13.36 8.88
N THR A 43 27.57 -13.08 10.03
CA THR A 43 28.05 -14.11 10.96
C THR A 43 27.48 -13.85 12.35
N ALA A 44 27.33 -14.90 13.15
CA ALA A 44 27.12 -14.76 14.58
C ALA A 44 28.37 -15.27 15.31
N VAL A 45 28.92 -14.44 16.19
CA VAL A 45 30.13 -14.76 16.96
C VAL A 45 29.74 -15.53 18.22
N ASP A 46 30.57 -16.52 18.59
CA ASP A 46 30.45 -17.21 19.87
C ASP A 46 31.39 -16.56 20.91
N ASP A 47 30.81 -15.85 21.87
CA ASP A 47 31.53 -15.12 22.91
C ASP A 47 32.36 -16.03 23.85
N LEU A 48 32.11 -17.35 23.87
CA LEU A 48 32.84 -18.31 24.71
C LEU A 48 34.05 -18.95 24.02
N ARG A 49 34.24 -18.75 22.71
CA ARG A 49 35.38 -19.32 21.97
C ARG A 49 36.67 -18.55 22.25
N GLN A 50 37.78 -19.28 22.46
CA GLN A 50 39.09 -18.69 22.69
C GLN A 50 39.73 -18.24 21.36
N ALA A 51 40.24 -17.00 21.35
CA ALA A 51 40.82 -16.37 20.17
C ALA A 51 42.06 -17.09 19.58
N SER A 52 42.65 -18.05 20.31
CA SER A 52 43.82 -18.81 19.88
C SER A 52 43.52 -20.00 18.97
N GLU A 53 42.25 -20.38 18.80
CA GLU A 53 41.87 -21.61 18.08
C GLU A 53 41.22 -21.35 16.70
N ASP A 54 40.43 -20.28 16.54
CA ASP A 54 39.85 -19.83 15.26
C ASP A 54 39.19 -18.44 15.42
N ALA A 55 38.96 -17.70 14.31
CA ALA A 55 38.49 -16.30 14.31
C ALA A 55 37.02 -16.06 14.73
N GLY A 56 36.36 -17.02 15.38
CA GLY A 56 35.20 -16.74 16.22
C GLY A 56 33.80 -16.80 15.60
N ALA A 57 33.61 -17.14 14.31
CA ALA A 57 32.26 -17.34 13.77
C ALA A 57 31.64 -18.66 14.28
N GLY A 58 30.55 -18.57 15.04
CA GLY A 58 29.71 -19.69 15.45
C GLY A 58 28.63 -20.04 14.43
N HIS A 59 28.32 -19.11 13.52
CA HIS A 59 27.35 -19.26 12.43
C HIS A 59 27.69 -18.31 11.28
N VAL A 60 27.39 -18.73 10.04
CA VAL A 60 27.52 -17.93 8.81
C VAL A 60 26.28 -18.20 7.96
N ASP A 61 25.64 -17.14 7.48
CA ASP A 61 24.46 -17.23 6.61
C ASP A 61 24.32 -15.96 5.75
N GLU A 62 23.38 -15.97 4.82
CA GLU A 62 23.05 -14.84 3.94
C GLU A 62 21.56 -14.45 4.04
N THR A 63 21.26 -13.17 3.84
CA THR A 63 19.87 -12.68 3.74
C THR A 63 19.73 -11.74 2.55
N GLY A 64 18.81 -12.08 1.65
CA GLY A 64 18.43 -11.20 0.54
C GLY A 64 17.66 -9.96 1.04
N PHE A 65 18.01 -8.78 0.54
CA PHE A 65 17.24 -7.54 0.75
C PHE A 65 17.15 -6.73 -0.54
N GLY A 66 16.19 -5.81 -0.59
CA GLY A 66 16.00 -4.89 -1.72
C GLY A 66 15.28 -3.63 -1.28
N SER A 67 15.43 -2.56 -2.06
CA SER A 67 14.79 -1.27 -1.83
C SER A 67 14.09 -0.84 -3.11
N ALA A 68 12.80 -0.51 -3.00
CA ALA A 68 11.98 -0.11 -4.12
C ALA A 68 11.01 1.01 -3.71
N LEU A 69 10.64 1.85 -4.68
CA LEU A 69 9.44 2.67 -4.58
C LEU A 69 8.24 1.79 -4.94
N PHE A 70 7.34 1.57 -3.97
CA PHE A 70 6.18 0.69 -4.16
C PHE A 70 4.96 1.46 -4.67
N TYR A 71 4.26 0.89 -5.64
CA TYR A 71 2.89 1.25 -5.97
C TYR A 71 1.92 0.36 -5.19
N THR A 72 0.96 0.98 -4.51
CA THR A 72 -0.13 0.30 -3.79
C THR A 72 -1.46 0.78 -4.34
N TYR A 73 -2.38 -0.15 -4.58
CA TYR A 73 -3.74 0.13 -5.03
C TYR A 73 -4.76 -0.45 -4.06
N ILE A 74 -5.74 0.37 -3.70
CA ILE A 74 -6.85 0.03 -2.83
C ILE A 74 -8.12 0.52 -3.52
N CYS A 75 -9.14 -0.33 -3.59
CA CYS A 75 -10.49 0.00 -4.03
C CYS A 75 -11.48 -0.30 -2.91
N ILE A 76 -12.39 0.63 -2.63
CA ILE A 76 -13.42 0.48 -1.61
C ILE A 76 -14.78 0.73 -2.25
N ASP A 77 -15.65 -0.27 -2.17
CA ASP A 77 -17.08 -0.12 -2.43
C ASP A 77 -17.75 0.44 -1.17
N LYS A 78 -18.05 1.75 -1.20
CA LYS A 78 -18.67 2.43 -0.05
C LYS A 78 -20.08 1.92 0.20
N ASP A 79 -20.85 1.63 -0.85
CA ASP A 79 -22.24 1.23 -0.73
C ASP A 79 -22.34 -0.16 -0.08
N LEU A 80 -21.52 -1.11 -0.54
CA LEU A 80 -21.42 -2.43 0.07
C LEU A 80 -20.89 -2.36 1.52
N LEU A 81 -19.94 -1.45 1.81
CA LEU A 81 -19.46 -1.26 3.17
C LEU A 81 -20.58 -0.78 4.10
N VAL A 82 -21.40 0.18 3.65
CA VAL A 82 -22.57 0.68 4.41
C VAL A 82 -23.58 -0.46 4.63
N GLU A 83 -23.86 -1.26 3.60
CA GLU A 83 -24.73 -2.44 3.72
C GLU A 83 -24.18 -3.45 4.74
N ASN A 84 -22.90 -3.79 4.65
CA ASN A 84 -22.21 -4.67 5.59
C ASN A 84 -22.20 -4.10 7.03
N LEU A 85 -22.31 -2.79 7.20
CA LEU A 85 -22.41 -2.15 8.51
C LEU A 85 -23.86 -1.91 8.97
N GLY A 86 -24.84 -2.46 8.26
CA GLY A 86 -26.25 -2.39 8.63
C GLY A 86 -26.88 -1.02 8.36
N GLY A 87 -26.39 -0.29 7.35
CA GLY A 87 -26.85 1.06 7.00
C GLY A 87 -26.17 2.18 7.78
N ASP A 88 -25.16 1.88 8.60
CA ASP A 88 -24.44 2.88 9.39
C ASP A 88 -23.37 3.61 8.56
N GLU A 89 -23.80 4.66 7.86
CA GLU A 89 -22.90 5.48 7.03
C GLU A 89 -21.84 6.22 7.85
N ALA A 90 -22.15 6.63 9.08
CA ALA A 90 -21.19 7.31 9.94
C ALA A 90 -20.03 6.39 10.33
N LEU A 91 -20.33 5.13 10.66
CA LEU A 91 -19.33 4.11 10.93
C LEU A 91 -18.55 3.73 9.68
N ALA A 92 -19.19 3.67 8.50
CA ALA A 92 -18.51 3.43 7.23
C ALA A 92 -17.47 4.53 6.93
N ASN A 93 -17.84 5.80 7.08
CA ASN A 93 -16.93 6.93 6.89
C ASN A 93 -15.76 6.90 7.89
N GLN A 94 -16.01 6.60 9.17
CA GLN A 94 -14.94 6.44 10.17
C GLN A 94 -13.99 5.28 9.82
N THR A 95 -14.55 4.19 9.31
CA THR A 95 -13.80 2.99 8.90
C THR A 95 -12.87 3.31 7.71
N ILE A 96 -13.42 3.94 6.65
CA ILE A 96 -12.64 4.38 5.47
C ILE A 96 -11.51 5.33 5.88
N ARG A 97 -11.80 6.28 6.76
CA ARG A 97 -10.81 7.22 7.28
C ARG A 97 -9.66 6.51 8.00
N ALA A 98 -9.99 5.65 8.95
CA ALA A 98 -9.00 4.94 9.77
C ALA A 98 -8.16 3.98 8.92
N PHE A 99 -8.80 3.26 8.00
CA PHE A 99 -8.11 2.35 7.09
C PHE A 99 -7.15 3.09 6.15
N THR A 100 -7.60 4.21 5.56
CA THR A 100 -6.76 5.00 4.67
C THR A 100 -5.59 5.63 5.42
N GLU A 101 -5.83 6.13 6.64
CA GLU A 101 -4.74 6.63 7.50
C GLU A 101 -3.71 5.53 7.82
N ALA A 102 -4.16 4.31 8.12
CA ALA A 102 -3.28 3.17 8.32
C ALA A 102 -2.50 2.81 7.04
N ALA A 103 -3.16 2.76 5.88
CA ALA A 103 -2.53 2.44 4.60
C ALA A 103 -1.42 3.45 4.21
N LEU A 104 -1.56 4.72 4.61
CA LEU A 104 -0.58 5.77 4.34
C LEU A 104 0.60 5.80 5.32
N LYS A 105 0.45 5.24 6.53
CA LYS A 105 1.43 5.39 7.63
C LYS A 105 2.06 4.09 8.13
N VAL A 106 1.41 2.95 7.90
CA VAL A 106 1.81 1.68 8.52
C VAL A 106 2.55 0.81 7.52
N SER A 107 3.75 0.38 7.90
CA SER A 107 4.56 -0.59 7.15
C SER A 107 4.46 -2.00 7.75
N PRO A 108 4.60 -3.07 6.95
CA PRO A 108 4.68 -4.44 7.47
C PRO A 108 5.81 -4.63 8.50
N THR A 109 5.61 -5.53 9.47
CA THR A 109 6.56 -5.73 10.60
C THR A 109 7.67 -6.75 10.34
N GLY A 110 7.65 -7.44 9.20
CA GLY A 110 8.64 -8.45 8.83
C GLY A 110 10.06 -7.87 8.81
N LYS A 111 10.99 -8.54 9.52
CA LYS A 111 12.41 -8.16 9.64
C LYS A 111 12.68 -6.68 10.01
N GLN A 112 11.70 -5.97 10.59
CA GLN A 112 11.84 -4.54 10.92
C GLN A 112 12.95 -4.24 11.92
N ASN A 113 13.21 -5.13 12.87
CA ASN A 113 14.30 -4.94 13.84
C ASN A 113 15.68 -5.08 13.19
N SER A 114 15.77 -5.75 12.03
CA SER A 114 17.01 -5.93 11.27
C SER A 114 17.21 -4.83 10.23
N PHE A 115 16.15 -4.34 9.58
CA PHE A 115 16.24 -3.38 8.46
C PHE A 115 15.65 -1.99 8.70
N ALA A 116 14.86 -1.79 9.77
CA ALA A 116 14.26 -0.51 10.15
C ALA A 116 13.52 0.24 9.00
N SER A 117 12.84 -0.48 8.11
CA SER A 117 12.26 0.05 6.86
C SER A 117 10.87 0.72 7.01
N ARG A 118 10.55 1.32 8.15
CA ARG A 118 9.27 2.02 8.35
C ARG A 118 9.23 3.30 7.51
N ALA A 119 8.20 3.45 6.69
CA ALA A 119 8.02 4.62 5.82
C ALA A 119 6.55 5.05 5.75
N TYR A 120 6.34 6.37 5.59
CA TYR A 120 5.04 6.94 5.20
C TYR A 120 4.99 7.05 3.68
N ALA A 121 3.78 7.04 3.12
CA ALA A 121 3.57 7.28 1.69
C ALA A 121 4.16 8.65 1.28
N SER A 122 5.02 8.66 0.25
CA SER A 122 5.62 9.90 -0.27
C SER A 122 4.67 10.70 -1.16
N TRP A 123 3.65 10.02 -1.70
CA TRP A 123 2.62 10.59 -2.55
C TRP A 123 1.36 9.73 -2.44
N ALA A 124 0.18 10.35 -2.55
CA ALA A 124 -1.07 9.62 -2.63
C ALA A 124 -2.08 10.37 -3.50
N LEU A 125 -2.96 9.61 -4.16
CA LEU A 125 -4.10 10.09 -4.91
C LEU A 125 -5.31 9.25 -4.53
N ALA A 126 -6.39 9.89 -4.13
CA ALA A 126 -7.69 9.29 -3.95
C ALA A 126 -8.62 9.78 -5.04
N GLU A 127 -9.30 8.86 -5.70
CA GLU A 127 -10.37 9.13 -6.65
C GLU A 127 -11.71 8.69 -6.04
N LYS A 128 -12.77 9.45 -6.27
CA LYS A 128 -14.14 9.12 -5.84
C LYS A 128 -15.11 9.34 -7.00
N GLY A 129 -16.03 8.41 -7.19
CA GLY A 129 -17.05 8.51 -8.23
C GLY A 129 -17.90 7.24 -8.33
N THR A 130 -18.86 7.25 -9.25
CA THR A 130 -19.75 6.12 -9.55
C THR A 130 -19.29 5.28 -10.73
N ASP A 131 -18.23 5.72 -11.42
CA ASP A 131 -17.63 4.97 -12.52
C ASP A 131 -16.95 3.70 -11.99
N GLN A 132 -16.75 2.73 -12.89
CA GLN A 132 -16.02 1.51 -12.56
C GLN A 132 -14.62 1.85 -12.01
N PRO A 133 -14.22 1.32 -10.84
CA PRO A 133 -12.89 1.52 -10.29
C PRO A 133 -11.81 1.03 -11.26
N ARG A 134 -10.73 1.81 -11.38
CA ARG A 134 -9.62 1.53 -12.28
C ARG A 134 -8.29 1.61 -11.54
N SER A 135 -7.43 0.62 -11.79
CA SER A 135 -6.03 0.68 -11.34
C SER A 135 -5.20 1.50 -12.33
N LEU A 136 -4.19 2.19 -11.81
CA LEU A 136 -3.20 2.92 -12.61
C LEU A 136 -1.89 2.14 -12.72
N ALA A 137 -1.88 0.85 -12.36
CA ALA A 137 -0.71 -0.03 -12.46
C ALA A 137 -0.09 -0.08 -13.86
N ALA A 138 -0.90 0.09 -14.91
CA ALA A 138 -0.42 0.14 -16.29
C ALA A 138 0.57 1.28 -16.57
N ALA A 139 0.63 2.31 -15.71
CA ALA A 139 1.65 3.35 -15.76
C ALA A 139 3.09 2.80 -15.57
N PHE A 140 3.20 1.56 -15.08
CA PHE A 140 4.45 0.89 -14.73
C PHE A 140 4.69 -0.42 -15.49
N TYR A 141 4.00 -0.65 -16.62
CA TYR A 141 4.37 -1.78 -17.50
C TYR A 141 5.82 -1.70 -17.96
N GLU A 142 6.30 -0.50 -18.23
CA GLU A 142 7.72 -0.24 -18.44
C GLU A 142 8.37 0.18 -17.12
N PRO A 143 9.41 -0.51 -16.63
CA PRO A 143 10.05 -0.16 -15.37
C PRO A 143 10.67 1.24 -15.43
N ILE A 144 10.63 1.95 -14.30
CA ILE A 144 11.25 3.27 -14.18
C ILE A 144 12.76 3.11 -13.97
N ASN A 145 13.54 3.75 -14.82
CA ASN A 145 15.00 3.80 -14.75
C ASN A 145 15.49 5.16 -14.23
N GLY A 146 16.67 5.17 -13.60
CA GLY A 146 17.32 6.38 -13.09
C GLY A 146 16.97 6.74 -11.65
N THR A 147 17.43 7.91 -11.21
CA THR A 147 17.41 8.32 -9.79
C THR A 147 16.16 9.12 -9.38
N ARG A 148 15.40 9.65 -10.33
CA ARG A 148 14.19 10.47 -10.07
C ARG A 148 12.91 9.65 -10.07
N GLN A 149 12.94 8.48 -9.45
CA GLN A 149 11.87 7.48 -9.59
C GLN A 149 10.50 8.00 -9.15
N LEU A 150 10.41 8.69 -8.01
CA LEU A 150 9.13 9.21 -7.50
C LEU A 150 8.50 10.24 -8.44
N GLU A 151 9.29 11.18 -8.94
CA GLU A 151 8.80 12.21 -9.86
C GLU A 151 8.29 11.58 -11.16
N VAL A 152 9.06 10.65 -11.74
CA VAL A 152 8.64 9.94 -12.96
C VAL A 152 7.38 9.09 -12.68
N ALA A 153 7.29 8.47 -11.50
CA ALA A 153 6.11 7.68 -11.13
C ALA A 153 4.85 8.54 -11.03
N VAL A 154 4.93 9.68 -10.33
CA VAL A 154 3.82 10.64 -10.22
C VAL A 154 3.43 11.16 -11.61
N GLN A 155 4.39 11.51 -12.45
CA GLN A 155 4.12 11.96 -13.82
C GLN A 155 3.39 10.89 -14.65
N ARG A 156 3.84 9.64 -14.61
CA ARG A 156 3.23 8.55 -15.39
C ARG A 156 1.82 8.21 -14.89
N ILE A 157 1.62 8.12 -13.57
CA ILE A 157 0.29 7.88 -12.98
C ILE A 157 -0.69 8.98 -13.38
N THR A 158 -0.30 10.25 -13.20
CA THR A 158 -1.17 11.40 -13.51
C THR A 158 -1.44 11.51 -15.01
N THR A 159 -0.45 11.25 -15.86
CA THR A 159 -0.65 11.22 -17.32
C THR A 159 -1.62 10.12 -17.73
N LEU A 160 -1.45 8.90 -17.20
CA LEU A 160 -2.35 7.79 -17.51
C LEU A 160 -3.79 8.09 -17.04
N ARG A 161 -3.94 8.66 -15.84
CA ARG A 161 -5.23 9.09 -15.29
C ARG A 161 -5.93 10.09 -16.23
N GLU A 162 -5.24 11.15 -16.66
CA GLU A 162 -5.81 12.14 -17.58
C GLU A 162 -6.15 11.55 -18.94
N ASN A 163 -5.31 10.63 -19.45
CA ASN A 163 -5.60 9.91 -20.68
C ASN A 163 -6.86 9.05 -20.54
N MET A 164 -7.02 8.33 -19.43
CA MET A 164 -8.23 7.54 -19.16
C MET A 164 -9.46 8.46 -19.04
N ASN A 165 -9.37 9.59 -18.33
CA ASN A 165 -10.46 10.58 -18.25
C ASN A 165 -10.86 11.09 -19.63
N THR A 166 -9.88 11.39 -20.48
CA THR A 166 -10.15 11.90 -21.84
C THR A 166 -10.74 10.83 -22.74
N VAL A 167 -10.18 9.63 -22.76
CA VAL A 167 -10.58 8.54 -23.68
C VAL A 167 -11.93 7.94 -23.29
N TYR A 168 -12.19 7.79 -21.98
CA TYR A 168 -13.44 7.24 -21.47
C TYR A 168 -14.46 8.32 -21.12
N GLU A 169 -14.17 9.60 -21.41
CA GLU A 169 -15.03 10.75 -21.11
C GLU A 169 -15.44 10.86 -19.63
N GLN A 170 -14.57 10.38 -18.74
CA GLN A 170 -14.80 10.35 -17.30
C GLN A 170 -14.43 11.69 -16.64
N LYS A 171 -15.22 12.07 -15.63
CA LYS A 171 -14.94 13.20 -14.75
C LYS A 171 -14.87 12.69 -13.32
N THR A 172 -13.67 12.26 -12.94
CA THR A 172 -13.43 11.70 -11.61
C THR A 172 -12.91 12.78 -10.68
N ASP A 173 -13.64 13.05 -9.61
CA ASP A 173 -13.16 13.92 -8.53
C ASP A 173 -11.98 13.25 -7.82
N TYR A 174 -11.03 14.06 -7.36
CA TYR A 174 -9.84 13.55 -6.70
C TYR A 174 -9.27 14.50 -5.66
N ALA A 175 -8.52 13.93 -4.73
CA ALA A 175 -7.62 14.64 -3.83
C ALA A 175 -6.26 13.95 -3.80
N SER A 176 -5.19 14.72 -3.60
CA SER A 176 -3.83 14.17 -3.56
C SER A 176 -2.92 14.98 -2.65
N PHE A 177 -1.79 14.38 -2.26
CA PHE A 177 -0.68 15.10 -1.65
C PHE A 177 0.66 14.61 -2.20
N ASP A 178 1.66 15.48 -2.11
CA ASP A 178 3.05 15.20 -2.48
C ASP A 178 3.98 15.70 -1.37
N VAL A 179 4.66 14.77 -0.71
CA VAL A 179 5.57 15.05 0.41
C VAL A 179 6.82 15.78 -0.06
N MET A 180 7.38 15.41 -1.22
CA MET A 180 8.63 15.98 -1.73
C MET A 180 8.45 17.42 -2.16
N ASN A 181 7.30 17.75 -2.73
CA ASN A 181 6.96 19.09 -3.20
C ASN A 181 6.19 19.93 -2.17
N LYS A 182 5.87 19.36 -0.99
CA LYS A 182 5.06 19.99 0.07
C LYS A 182 3.71 20.50 -0.44
N GLN A 183 3.00 19.68 -1.20
CA GLN A 183 1.71 20.03 -1.80
C GLN A 183 0.58 19.16 -1.24
N GLY A 184 -0.58 19.79 -1.04
CA GLY A 184 -1.74 19.15 -0.43
C GLY A 184 -1.48 18.70 1.01
N SER A 185 -2.39 17.90 1.55
CA SER A 185 -2.20 17.28 2.84
C SER A 185 -2.91 15.94 2.93
N MET A 186 -2.41 15.07 3.80
CA MET A 186 -3.10 13.85 4.18
C MET A 186 -4.51 14.14 4.73
N LYS A 187 -4.68 15.26 5.46
CA LYS A 187 -5.99 15.67 5.99
C LYS A 187 -6.98 15.90 4.85
N ASP A 188 -6.58 16.61 3.80
CA ASP A 188 -7.46 16.90 2.66
C ASP A 188 -7.89 15.63 1.94
N VAL A 189 -6.97 14.67 1.77
CA VAL A 189 -7.30 13.34 1.21
C VAL A 189 -8.27 12.58 2.10
N LEU A 190 -8.05 12.56 3.42
CA LEU A 190 -8.94 11.88 4.36
C LEU A 190 -10.32 12.53 4.44
N ASP A 191 -10.40 13.86 4.42
CA ASP A 191 -11.66 14.57 4.45
C ASP A 191 -12.42 14.38 3.12
N PHE A 192 -11.71 14.33 1.98
CA PHE A 192 -12.28 14.09 0.65
C PHE A 192 -12.96 12.71 0.50
N ILE A 193 -12.31 11.64 0.97
CA ILE A 193 -12.85 10.27 0.86
C ILE A 193 -14.01 10.00 1.83
N CYS A 194 -14.15 10.80 2.88
CA CYS A 194 -15.20 10.65 3.90
C CYS A 194 -16.41 11.56 3.65
N ALA A 195 -16.27 12.59 2.80
CA ALA A 195 -17.36 13.45 2.37
C ALA A 195 -18.32 12.71 1.43
#